data_AF-A0A1D2M4Y2-F1
#
_entry.id   AF-A0A1D2M4Y2-F1
#
_cell.length_a   1.000
_cell.length_b   1.000
_cell.length_c   1.000
_cell.angle_alpha   90.00
_cell.angle_beta   90.00
_cell.angle_gamma   90.00
#
_symmetry.space_group_name_H-M   'P 1'
#
loop_
_entity.id
_entity.type
_entity.pdbx_description
1 polymer ?
#
loop_
_entity_poly.entity_id
_entity_poly.type
_entity_poly.pdbx_seq_one_letter_code
_entity_poly.pdbx_strand_id
1 'polypeptide(L)'
;MAQPFIFRFVHGVPDGLGAAIDGIFGSGNYTAELLHPFIGDDAHFVVVSAGKPKSKGFIELSDKNPFFQTNHQPQYYSDSGNQDIQDVIEGYETIVNLYENTNALGYKLHARLAKNPSCARLEFKTRDYYECAIGTATRTLFHPVGTFLLEKLGILML
;
A
#
# COMPACT_ATOMS: atom_id res chain seq x y z
N MET A 1 12.11 2.33 8.62
CA MET A 1 10.98 2.88 9.41
C MET A 1 9.83 3.21 8.49
N ALA A 2 8.66 2.61 8.73
CA ALA A 2 7.44 2.88 7.98
C ALA A 2 6.67 4.10 8.56
N GLN A 3 5.94 4.82 7.71
CA GLN A 3 5.15 5.99 8.07
C GLN A 3 3.67 5.75 7.73
N PRO A 4 2.76 5.89 8.72
CA PRO A 4 1.33 5.75 8.47
C PRO A 4 0.66 7.08 8.10
N PHE A 5 -0.24 7.05 7.13
CA PHE A 5 -1.20 8.11 6.80
C PHE A 5 -2.61 7.58 7.03
N ILE A 6 -3.42 8.28 7.84
CA ILE A 6 -4.76 7.83 8.23
C ILE A 6 -5.81 8.72 7.57
N PHE A 7 -6.67 8.13 6.74
CA PHE A 7 -7.87 8.77 6.19
C PHE A 7 -9.09 8.25 6.94
N ARG A 8 -9.89 9.16 7.50
CA ARG A 8 -11.04 8.81 8.35
C ARG A 8 -12.35 9.15 7.64
N PHE A 9 -13.24 8.16 7.52
CA PHE A 9 -14.61 8.32 7.04
C PHE A 9 -15.56 8.22 8.24
N VAL A 10 -16.15 9.35 8.65
CA VAL A 10 -17.03 9.48 9.84
C VAL A 10 -18.52 9.63 9.51
N HIS A 11 -18.86 9.47 8.23
CA HIS A 11 -20.24 9.53 7.74
C HIS A 11 -20.51 8.34 6.81
N GLY A 12 -19.90 7.19 7.12
CA GLY A 12 -19.91 6.04 6.25
C GLY A 12 -18.87 6.09 5.12
N VAL A 13 -18.45 4.91 4.66
CA VAL A 13 -17.76 4.77 3.37
C VAL A 13 -18.74 5.12 2.25
N PRO A 14 -18.43 6.12 1.39
CA PRO A 14 -19.29 6.46 0.27
C PRO A 14 -19.37 5.33 -0.75
N ASP A 15 -20.56 5.10 -1.31
CA ASP A 15 -20.71 4.24 -2.47
C ASP A 15 -19.89 4.79 -3.65
N GLY A 16 -19.22 3.89 -4.38
CA GLY A 16 -18.30 4.24 -5.46
C GLY A 16 -16.88 4.67 -5.05
N LEU A 17 -16.58 4.88 -3.75
CA LEU A 17 -15.22 5.24 -3.31
C LEU A 17 -14.18 4.20 -3.76
N GLY A 18 -14.47 2.91 -3.58
CA GLY A 18 -13.55 1.84 -3.97
C GLY A 18 -13.26 1.83 -5.47
N ALA A 19 -14.29 2.02 -6.30
CA ALA A 19 -14.13 2.11 -7.76
C ALA A 19 -13.31 3.34 -8.19
N ALA A 20 -13.49 4.47 -7.50
CA ALA A 20 -12.70 5.67 -7.75
C ALA A 20 -11.21 5.45 -7.41
N ILE A 21 -10.92 4.84 -6.27
CA ILE A 21 -9.55 4.47 -5.89
C ILE A 21 -8.97 3.48 -6.91
N ASP A 22 -9.74 2.47 -7.31
CA ASP A 22 -9.31 1.50 -8.30
C ASP A 22 -8.97 2.13 -9.65
N GLY A 23 -9.75 3.12 -10.10
CA GLY A 23 -9.46 3.89 -11.31
C GLY A 23 -8.17 4.72 -11.21
N ILE A 24 -7.86 5.29 -10.04
CA ILE A 24 -6.64 6.08 -9.83
C ILE A 24 -5.39 5.20 -9.81
N PHE A 25 -5.46 4.04 -9.15
CA PHE A 25 -4.29 3.18 -8.92
C PHE A 25 -4.19 2.00 -9.88
N GLY A 26 -5.17 1.82 -10.77
CA GLY A 26 -5.22 0.71 -11.71
C GLY A 26 -5.33 -0.66 -11.02
N SER A 27 -6.00 -0.74 -9.87
CA SER A 27 -6.11 -1.97 -9.06
C SER A 27 -7.23 -2.92 -9.46
N GLY A 28 -7.82 -2.74 -10.65
CA GLY A 28 -8.93 -3.56 -11.12
C GLY A 28 -10.20 -3.27 -10.32
N ASN A 29 -10.65 -4.24 -9.53
CA ASN A 29 -11.80 -4.13 -8.63
C ASN A 29 -11.44 -4.42 -7.17
N TYR A 30 -10.14 -4.52 -6.85
CA TYR A 30 -9.66 -4.93 -5.55
C TYR A 30 -10.16 -4.03 -4.42
N THR A 31 -10.07 -2.71 -4.58
CA THR A 31 -10.48 -1.77 -3.53
C THR A 31 -12.01 -1.71 -3.43
N ALA A 32 -12.71 -1.79 -4.55
CA ALA A 32 -14.17 -1.92 -4.58
C ALA A 32 -14.63 -3.15 -3.78
N GLU A 33 -14.05 -4.33 -4.01
CA GLU A 33 -14.37 -5.54 -3.25
C GLU A 33 -14.01 -5.43 -1.77
N LEU A 34 -12.86 -4.83 -1.44
CA LEU A 34 -12.42 -4.64 -0.06
C LEU A 34 -13.36 -3.71 0.73
N LEU A 35 -13.84 -2.64 0.11
CA LEU A 35 -14.67 -1.61 0.76
C LEU A 35 -16.17 -1.90 0.69
N HIS A 36 -16.62 -2.74 -0.23
CA HIS A 36 -18.05 -3.04 -0.43
C HIS A 36 -18.81 -3.42 0.87
N PRO A 37 -18.27 -4.25 1.77
CA PRO A 37 -18.98 -4.63 3.00
C PRO A 37 -19.17 -3.48 3.99
N PHE A 38 -18.49 -2.35 3.80
CA PHE A 38 -18.44 -1.23 4.73
C PHE A 38 -19.14 0.02 4.17
N ILE A 39 -19.84 -0.07 3.04
CA ILE A 39 -20.59 1.05 2.47
C ILE A 39 -21.63 1.53 3.49
N GLY A 40 -21.57 2.83 3.83
CA GLY A 40 -22.41 3.44 4.85
C GLY A 40 -21.89 3.30 6.30
N ASP A 41 -20.90 2.45 6.55
CA ASP A 41 -20.29 2.26 7.87
C ASP A 41 -19.03 3.12 8.05
N ASP A 42 -18.80 3.58 9.27
CA ASP A 42 -17.60 4.35 9.60
C ASP A 42 -16.34 3.48 9.46
N ALA A 43 -15.36 3.97 8.71
CA ALA A 43 -14.12 3.25 8.45
C ALA A 43 -12.91 4.18 8.43
N HIS A 44 -11.75 3.62 8.74
CA HIS A 44 -10.47 4.31 8.58
C HIS A 44 -9.68 3.58 7.51
N PHE A 45 -9.21 4.31 6.51
CA PHE A 45 -8.30 3.82 5.49
C PHE A 45 -6.89 4.26 5.85
N VAL A 46 -6.05 3.30 6.23
CA VAL A 46 -4.68 3.58 6.68
C VAL A 46 -3.70 3.13 5.62
N VAL A 47 -2.86 4.05 5.18
CA VAL A 47 -1.77 3.81 4.24
C VAL A 47 -0.48 3.70 5.03
N VAL A 48 0.26 2.60 4.85
CA VAL A 48 1.59 2.41 5.45
C VAL A 48 2.62 2.47 4.32
N SER A 49 3.57 3.41 4.41
CA SER A 49 4.63 3.59 3.41
C SER A 49 6.00 3.33 4.02
N ALA A 50 6.91 2.72 3.27
CA ALA A 50 8.32 2.65 3.65
C ALA A 50 8.95 4.05 3.50
N GLY A 51 9.47 4.63 4.60
CA GLY A 51 9.99 6.00 4.58
C GLY A 51 11.31 6.17 3.82
N LYS A 52 12.13 5.11 3.75
CA LYS A 52 13.39 5.08 2.99
C LYS A 52 13.59 3.70 2.39
N PRO A 53 12.87 3.37 1.30
CA PRO A 53 12.94 2.05 0.70
C PRO A 53 14.35 1.77 0.16
N LYS A 54 14.83 0.56 0.41
CA LYS A 54 16.08 0.02 -0.12
C LYS A 54 15.90 -0.57 -1.50
N SER A 55 14.69 -0.98 -1.87
CA SER A 55 14.33 -1.47 -3.19
C SER A 55 14.49 -0.37 -4.23
N LYS A 56 14.82 -0.82 -5.44
CA LYS A 56 15.43 -0.03 -6.50
C LYS A 56 14.83 -0.46 -7.83
N GLY A 57 14.03 0.39 -8.45
CA GLY A 57 13.37 0.15 -9.74
C GLY A 57 14.16 0.61 -10.98
N PHE A 58 13.49 0.65 -12.13
CA PHE A 58 13.92 1.40 -13.31
C PHE A 58 12.74 1.93 -14.15
N ILE A 59 13.02 2.94 -14.95
CA ILE A 59 12.15 3.39 -16.04
C ILE A 59 12.96 3.37 -17.32
N GLU A 60 12.45 2.72 -18.34
CA GLU A 60 13.12 2.56 -19.63
C GLU A 60 12.20 3.00 -20.77
N LEU A 61 12.79 3.63 -21.77
CA LEU A 61 12.12 3.91 -23.04
C LEU A 61 12.12 2.61 -23.86
N SER A 62 10.94 2.15 -24.26
CA SER A 62 10.82 0.95 -25.10
C SER A 62 11.03 1.25 -26.58
N ASP A 63 10.91 2.53 -26.98
CA ASP A 63 11.04 3.00 -28.35
C ASP A 63 11.62 4.43 -28.36
N LYS A 64 12.10 4.89 -29.53
CA LYS A 64 12.55 6.28 -29.73
C LYS A 64 11.38 7.26 -29.89
N ASN A 65 10.19 6.77 -30.22
CA ASN A 65 8.99 7.56 -30.34
C ASN A 65 8.55 8.07 -28.96
N PRO A 66 8.50 9.40 -28.72
CA PRO A 66 8.15 9.97 -27.42
C PRO A 66 6.69 9.73 -27.02
N PHE A 67 5.82 9.30 -27.94
CA PHE A 67 4.43 8.95 -27.66
C PHE A 67 4.26 7.47 -27.29
N PHE A 68 5.32 6.67 -27.39
CA PHE A 68 5.26 5.28 -26.98
C PHE A 68 5.36 5.17 -25.46
N GLN A 69 4.62 4.22 -24.88
CA GLN A 69 4.57 4.06 -23.43
C GLN A 69 5.93 3.58 -22.89
N THR A 70 6.37 4.22 -21.81
CA THR A 70 7.58 3.85 -21.09
C THR A 70 7.35 2.61 -20.23
N ASN A 71 8.39 1.78 -20.09
CA ASN A 71 8.37 0.62 -19.20
C ASN A 71 8.73 1.09 -17.78
N HIS A 72 7.79 1.01 -16.85
CA HIS A 72 7.99 1.38 -15.45
C HIS A 72 8.06 0.13 -14.59
N GLN A 73 9.19 -0.10 -13.92
CA GLN A 73 9.41 -1.24 -13.04
C GLN A 73 9.84 -0.74 -11.66
N PRO A 74 8.91 -0.48 -10.72
CA PRO A 74 9.26 0.02 -9.39
C PRO A 74 10.06 -0.98 -8.54
N GLN A 75 9.91 -2.27 -8.82
CA GLN A 75 10.55 -3.37 -8.07
C GLN A 75 10.31 -3.29 -6.55
N TYR A 76 9.04 -3.10 -6.13
CA TYR A 76 8.71 -3.06 -4.71
C TYR A 76 9.18 -4.32 -3.97
N TYR A 77 9.79 -4.13 -2.80
CA TYR A 77 10.27 -5.20 -1.92
C TYR A 77 11.30 -6.15 -2.56
N SER A 78 12.02 -5.68 -3.58
CA SER A 78 13.05 -6.46 -4.26
C SER A 78 14.44 -6.34 -3.59
N ASP A 79 14.54 -5.66 -2.46
CA ASP A 79 15.81 -5.48 -1.77
C ASP A 79 16.36 -6.84 -1.27
N SER A 80 17.66 -7.08 -1.44
CA SER A 80 18.27 -8.39 -1.19
C SER A 80 18.16 -8.87 0.26
N GLY A 81 17.94 -7.95 1.21
CA GLY A 81 17.73 -8.26 2.63
C GLY A 81 16.27 -8.43 3.02
N ASN A 82 15.32 -8.24 2.08
CA ASN A 82 13.89 -8.13 2.33
C ASN A 82 13.53 -7.09 3.42
N GLN A 83 14.40 -6.11 3.70
CA GLN A 83 14.18 -5.18 4.80
C GLN A 83 12.93 -4.33 4.54
N ASP A 84 12.65 -3.98 3.29
CA ASP A 84 11.51 -3.10 3.00
C ASP A 84 10.18 -3.76 3.36
N ILE A 85 10.04 -5.06 3.06
CA ILE A 85 8.81 -5.79 3.42
C ILE A 85 8.73 -6.01 4.93
N GLN A 86 9.87 -6.28 5.60
CA GLN A 86 9.94 -6.42 7.05
C GLN A 86 9.50 -5.14 7.78
N ASP A 87 10.03 -3.99 7.35
CA ASP A 87 9.70 -2.67 7.92
C ASP A 87 8.20 -2.35 7.75
N VAL A 88 7.60 -2.73 6.60
CA VAL A 88 6.18 -2.48 6.35
C VAL A 88 5.29 -3.44 7.16
N ILE A 89 5.69 -4.70 7.34
CA ILE A 89 4.98 -5.64 8.22
C ILE A 89 4.96 -5.13 9.67
N GLU A 90 6.11 -4.69 10.19
CA GLU A 90 6.19 -4.11 11.54
C GLU A 90 5.27 -2.88 11.68
N GLY A 91 5.26 -2.01 10.66
CA GLY A 91 4.35 -0.87 10.59
C GLY A 91 2.88 -1.29 10.56
N TYR A 92 2.55 -2.33 9.79
CA TYR A 92 1.20 -2.89 9.69
C TYR A 92 0.74 -3.48 11.03
N GLU A 93 1.56 -4.28 11.69
CA GLU A 93 1.32 -4.83 13.03
C GLU A 93 1.10 -3.72 14.06
N THR A 94 1.94 -2.68 14.01
CA THR A 94 1.81 -1.50 14.88
C THR A 94 0.46 -0.82 14.71
N ILE A 95 0.01 -0.64 13.46
CA ILE A 95 -1.31 -0.05 13.17
C ILE A 95 -2.44 -0.96 13.64
N VAL A 96 -2.39 -2.27 13.39
CA VAL A 96 -3.41 -3.20 13.89
C VAL A 96 -3.50 -3.14 15.41
N ASN A 97 -2.36 -3.18 16.10
CA ASN A 97 -2.30 -3.08 17.56
C ASN A 97 -2.87 -1.73 18.05
N LEU A 98 -2.52 -0.61 17.40
CA LEU A 98 -3.06 0.72 17.71
C LEU A 98 -4.59 0.74 17.59
N TYR A 99 -5.13 0.16 16.52
CA TYR A 99 -6.56 0.20 16.22
C TYR A 99 -7.39 -0.72 17.10
N GLU A 100 -6.86 -1.88 17.47
CA GLU A 100 -7.64 -2.90 18.16
C GLU A 100 -7.43 -2.91 19.68
N ASN A 101 -6.24 -2.54 20.15
CA ASN A 101 -5.86 -2.74 21.55
C ASN A 101 -5.79 -1.43 22.36
N THR A 102 -6.04 -0.27 21.75
CA THR A 102 -6.14 0.99 22.49
C THR A 102 -7.55 1.30 22.96
N ASN A 103 -7.66 2.07 24.05
CA ASN A 103 -8.95 2.53 24.54
C ASN A 103 -9.68 3.44 23.53
N ALA A 104 -8.94 4.32 22.85
CA ALA A 104 -9.54 5.32 21.96
C ALA A 104 -10.14 4.70 20.69
N LEU A 105 -9.47 3.74 20.06
CA LEU A 105 -9.91 3.14 18.80
C LEU A 105 -10.56 1.77 19.02
N GLY A 106 -9.91 0.89 19.77
CA GLY A 106 -10.32 -0.51 19.92
C GLY A 106 -11.53 -0.69 20.83
N TYR A 107 -11.55 0.00 21.97
CA TYR A 107 -12.65 -0.07 22.94
C TYR A 107 -13.79 0.90 22.59
N LYS A 108 -13.50 2.20 22.41
CA LYS A 108 -14.54 3.22 22.19
C LYS A 108 -15.16 3.20 20.80
N LEU A 109 -14.38 2.90 19.76
CA LEU A 109 -14.85 2.91 18.37
C LEU A 109 -15.01 1.50 17.78
N HIS A 110 -14.73 0.46 18.57
CA HIS A 110 -14.76 -0.93 18.12
C HIS A 110 -13.99 -1.17 16.82
N ALA A 111 -12.90 -0.42 16.59
CA ALA A 111 -12.18 -0.50 15.33
C ALA A 111 -11.50 -1.87 15.18
N ARG A 112 -11.68 -2.51 14.03
CA ARG A 112 -11.15 -3.84 13.72
C ARG A 112 -10.53 -3.86 12.34
N LEU A 113 -9.53 -4.71 12.17
CA LEU A 113 -8.93 -4.93 10.86
C LEU A 113 -9.95 -5.56 9.91
N ALA A 114 -10.13 -4.95 8.74
CA ALA A 114 -10.93 -5.53 7.66
C ALA A 114 -10.24 -6.77 7.08
N LYS A 115 -11.03 -7.81 6.79
CA LYS A 115 -10.52 -9.02 6.11
C LYS A 115 -10.31 -8.72 4.64
N ASN A 116 -9.10 -8.98 4.15
CA ASN A 116 -8.73 -8.88 2.74
C ASN A 116 -9.19 -10.16 2.03
N PRO A 117 -10.15 -10.07 1.08
CA PRO A 117 -10.67 -11.24 0.38
C PRO A 117 -9.59 -12.01 -0.40
N SER A 118 -8.59 -11.31 -0.94
CA SER A 118 -7.49 -11.92 -1.70
C SER A 118 -6.60 -12.84 -0.85
N CYS A 119 -6.65 -12.67 0.48
CA CYS A 119 -5.83 -13.42 1.44
C CYS A 119 -6.65 -14.39 2.30
N ALA A 120 -7.91 -14.68 1.93
CA ALA A 120 -8.83 -15.49 2.73
C ALA A 120 -8.36 -16.93 3.01
N ARG A 121 -7.42 -17.45 2.22
CA ARG A 121 -6.83 -18.79 2.40
C ARG A 121 -5.80 -18.87 3.54
N LEU A 122 -5.33 -17.72 4.03
CA LEU A 122 -4.33 -17.62 5.09
C LEU A 122 -5.02 -17.36 6.42
N GLU A 123 -4.42 -17.82 7.51
CA GLU A 123 -4.95 -17.60 8.85
C GLU A 123 -4.92 -16.10 9.17
N PHE A 124 -6.08 -15.57 9.56
CA PHE A 124 -6.27 -14.13 9.75
C PHE A 124 -5.36 -13.60 10.88
N LYS A 125 -4.73 -12.44 10.65
CA LYS A 125 -3.80 -11.78 11.59
C LYS A 125 -2.55 -12.61 11.92
N THR A 126 -2.14 -13.46 10.99
CA THR A 126 -0.79 -14.02 10.99
C THR A 126 0.13 -13.18 10.13
N ARG A 127 1.43 -13.39 10.31
CA ARG A 127 2.46 -12.76 9.50
C ARG A 127 2.27 -13.04 8.01
N ASP A 128 2.00 -14.29 7.63
CA ASP A 128 1.76 -14.68 6.24
C ASP A 128 0.55 -13.95 5.64
N TYR A 129 -0.52 -13.78 6.43
CA TYR A 129 -1.68 -13.01 6.04
C TYR A 129 -1.32 -11.53 5.82
N TYR A 130 -0.50 -10.93 6.69
CA TYR A 130 -0.03 -9.55 6.52
C TYR A 130 0.84 -9.40 5.29
N GLU A 131 1.76 -10.32 5.04
CA GLU A 131 2.59 -10.34 3.82
C GLU A 131 1.72 -10.37 2.56
N CYS A 132 0.70 -11.23 2.52
CA CYS A 132 -0.27 -11.25 1.43
C CYS A 132 -1.05 -9.93 1.29
N ALA A 133 -1.54 -9.38 2.40
CA ALA A 133 -2.34 -8.16 2.38
C ALA A 133 -1.52 -6.95 1.91
N ILE A 134 -0.26 -6.85 2.33
CA ILE A 134 0.68 -5.83 1.90
C ILE A 134 0.96 -6.00 0.40
N GLY A 135 1.34 -7.20 -0.05
CA GLY A 135 1.65 -7.45 -1.46
C GLY A 135 0.50 -7.12 -2.40
N THR A 136 -0.72 -7.52 -2.05
CA THR A 136 -1.92 -7.26 -2.87
C THR A 136 -2.31 -5.78 -2.91
N ALA A 137 -2.12 -5.05 -1.80
CA ALA A 137 -2.49 -3.64 -1.66
C ALA A 137 -1.39 -2.65 -2.11
N THR A 138 -0.16 -3.10 -2.38
CA THR A 138 0.98 -2.20 -2.63
C THR A 138 0.82 -1.38 -3.90
N ARG A 139 0.85 -0.04 -3.78
CA ARG A 139 0.76 0.92 -4.90
C ARG A 139 1.72 2.08 -4.67
N THR A 140 1.94 2.88 -5.72
CA THR A 140 2.72 4.13 -5.61
C THR A 140 1.93 5.19 -4.84
N LEU A 141 2.62 6.02 -4.05
CA LEU A 141 2.08 7.27 -3.51
C LEU A 141 2.45 8.50 -4.36
N PHE A 142 2.83 8.28 -5.62
CA PHE A 142 3.24 9.32 -6.56
C PHE A 142 4.47 10.12 -6.10
N HIS A 143 5.39 9.48 -5.38
CA HIS A 143 6.68 10.04 -4.98
C HIS A 143 7.90 9.40 -5.70
N PRO A 144 7.90 9.19 -7.03
CA PRO A 144 9.09 8.69 -7.72
C PRO A 144 10.19 9.76 -7.71
N VAL A 145 11.40 9.37 -7.32
CA VAL A 145 12.59 10.23 -7.30
C VAL A 145 13.81 9.42 -7.75
N GLY A 146 14.91 10.10 -8.08
CA GLY A 146 16.18 9.42 -8.36
C GLY A 146 16.33 8.78 -9.74
N THR A 147 15.42 9.06 -10.69
CA THR A 147 15.53 8.61 -12.09
C THR A 147 16.78 9.14 -12.79
N PHE A 148 17.27 10.31 -12.36
CA PHE A 148 18.54 10.87 -12.79
C PHE A 148 19.29 11.40 -11.55
N LEU A 149 20.37 10.72 -11.17
CA LEU A 149 21.15 11.05 -9.98
C LEU A 149 22.14 12.18 -10.32
N LEU A 150 22.13 13.25 -9.52
CA LEU A 150 23.04 14.38 -9.70
C LEU A 150 24.51 14.03 -9.40
N GLU A 151 24.76 12.95 -8.65
CA GLU A 151 26.11 12.59 -8.17
C GLU A 151 26.80 11.47 -8.98
N LYS A 152 26.13 10.85 -9.96
CA LYS A 152 26.74 9.82 -10.83
C LYS A 152 26.62 10.20 -12.30
N LEU A 153 27.70 10.74 -12.84
CA LEU A 153 28.01 10.68 -14.27
C LEU A 153 28.23 9.20 -14.66
N GLY A 154 27.14 8.50 -14.98
CA GLY A 154 27.17 7.16 -15.54
C GLY A 154 26.39 6.13 -14.73
N ILE A 155 25.37 5.57 -15.39
CA ILE A 155 24.51 4.43 -15.01
C ILE A 155 23.27 4.81 -14.18
N LEU A 156 22.11 4.65 -14.84
CA LEU A 156 20.74 4.82 -14.35
C LEU A 156 20.37 3.62 -13.45
N MET A 157 20.05 3.85 -12.17
CA MET A 157 19.44 2.86 -11.27
C MET A 157 18.47 3.63 -10.34
N LEU A 158 17.19 3.23 -10.24
CA LEU A 158 16.26 3.80 -9.24
C LEU A 158 16.53 3.21 -7.87
#